data_AF-A0A8R1Y1H8-F1
#
_entry.id   AF-A0A8R1Y1H8-F1
#
_cell.length_a   1.000
_cell.length_b   1.000
_cell.length_c   1.000
_cell.angle_alpha   90.00
_cell.angle_beta   90.00
_cell.angle_gamma   90.00
#
_symmetry.space_group_name_H-M   'P 1'
#
loop_
_entity.id
_entity.type
_entity.pdbx_description
1 polymer ?
#
loop_
_entity_poly.entity_id
_entity_poly.type
_entity_poly.pdbx_seq_one_letter_code
_entity_poly.pdbx_strand_id
1 'polypeptide(L)'
;MFRLFVLLIVFPIAFCAMGGLIGRTQSSGVKGKLMCNGRPAARVLVKLYDDDRGLDMDDFMGEAKSDSQGNFEPCQRKISIMIPDGYITEGKTPRKWYNAGTIELAGKFAGETRDCIH
;
A
#
# COMPACT_ATOMS: atom_id res chain seq x y z
N MET A 1 14.85 -49.08 8.40
CA MET A 1 15.08 -48.11 7.31
C MET A 1 13.78 -47.51 6.77
N PHE A 2 12.74 -48.31 6.46
CA PHE A 2 11.46 -47.79 5.92
C PHE A 2 10.80 -46.67 6.75
N ARG A 3 10.75 -46.80 8.09
CA ARG A 3 10.24 -45.74 8.98
C ARG A 3 10.98 -44.41 8.84
N LEU A 4 12.29 -44.45 8.55
CA LEU A 4 13.12 -43.26 8.38
C LEU A 4 12.78 -42.53 7.06
N PHE A 5 12.54 -43.30 5.99
CA PHE A 5 12.09 -42.75 4.70
C PHE A 5 10.70 -42.12 4.79
N VAL A 6 9.76 -42.77 5.51
CA VAL A 6 8.41 -42.21 5.71
C VAL A 6 8.48 -40.89 6.48
N LEU A 7 9.30 -40.79 7.54
CA LEU A 7 9.49 -39.55 8.28
C LEU A 7 10.12 -38.44 7.43
N LEU A 8 11.09 -38.77 6.57
CA LEU A 8 11.73 -37.80 5.66
C LEU A 8 10.79 -37.25 4.59
N ILE A 9 9.72 -37.96 4.21
CA ILE A 9 8.73 -37.48 3.22
C ILE A 9 7.56 -36.77 3.92
N VAL A 10 7.06 -37.33 5.02
CA VAL A 10 5.91 -36.76 5.73
C VAL A 10 6.27 -35.44 6.41
N PHE A 11 7.49 -35.30 6.94
CA PHE A 11 7.89 -34.10 7.67
C PHE A 11 7.96 -32.83 6.79
N PRO A 12 8.58 -32.83 5.59
CA PRO A 12 8.53 -31.69 4.67
C PRO A 12 7.13 -31.40 4.15
N ILE A 13 6.33 -32.43 3.85
CA ILE A 13 4.95 -32.25 3.37
C ILE A 13 4.10 -31.60 4.47
N ALA A 14 4.20 -32.07 5.71
CA ALA A 14 3.54 -31.46 6.85
C ALA A 14 4.03 -30.02 7.07
N PHE A 15 5.35 -29.79 7.00
CA PHE A 15 5.95 -28.46 7.13
C PHE A 15 5.43 -27.46 6.07
N CYS A 16 5.29 -27.89 4.82
CA CYS A 16 4.67 -27.11 3.75
C CYS A 16 3.16 -26.89 3.99
N ALA A 17 2.44 -27.93 4.43
CA ALA A 17 1.00 -27.84 4.71
C ALA A 17 0.68 -26.91 5.89
N MET A 18 1.58 -26.78 6.86
CA MET A 18 1.50 -25.80 7.95
C MET A 18 1.93 -24.38 7.54
N GLY A 19 2.19 -24.12 6.25
CA GLY A 19 2.39 -22.77 5.72
C GLY A 19 3.74 -22.13 6.04
N GLY A 20 4.77 -22.94 6.34
CA GLY A 20 6.06 -22.44 6.85
C GLY A 20 6.88 -21.54 5.90
N LEU A 21 6.52 -21.38 4.62
CA LEU A 21 7.32 -20.66 3.62
C LEU A 21 6.55 -19.61 2.79
N ILE A 22 5.27 -19.33 3.11
CA ILE A 22 4.54 -18.26 2.43
C ILE A 22 4.82 -16.96 3.21
N GLY A 23 5.58 -16.04 2.61
CA GLY A 23 5.83 -14.72 3.17
C GLY A 23 4.53 -14.06 3.63
N ARG A 24 4.56 -13.41 4.80
CA ARG A 24 3.36 -12.79 5.37
C ARG A 24 3.15 -11.42 4.75
N THR A 25 1.92 -11.07 4.42
CA THR A 25 1.57 -9.68 4.11
C THR A 25 1.77 -8.81 5.35
N GLN A 26 2.57 -7.74 5.22
CA GLN A 26 2.85 -6.78 6.29
C GLN A 26 2.31 -5.39 5.91
N SER A 27 2.11 -4.51 6.89
CA SER A 27 1.68 -3.13 6.67
C SER A 27 2.16 -2.21 7.79
N SER A 28 2.56 -1.00 7.47
CA SER A 28 2.88 0.07 8.43
C SER A 28 2.15 1.37 8.05
N GLY A 29 2.11 2.32 8.99
CA GLY A 29 1.50 3.64 8.76
C GLY A 29 2.32 4.73 9.43
N VAL A 30 2.67 5.76 8.67
CA VAL A 30 3.51 6.86 9.14
C VAL A 30 2.84 8.18 8.78
N LYS A 31 2.85 9.14 9.70
CA LYS A 31 2.51 10.54 9.43
C LYS A 31 3.42 11.44 10.25
N GLY A 32 3.74 12.62 9.73
CA GLY A 32 4.59 13.55 10.46
C GLY A 32 4.64 14.92 9.80
N LYS A 33 5.51 15.78 10.34
CA LYS A 33 5.74 17.15 9.87
C LYS A 33 7.23 17.41 9.75
N LEU A 34 7.69 17.80 8.56
CA LEU A 34 9.07 18.16 8.29
C LEU A 34 9.28 19.66 8.52
N MET A 35 10.32 20.00 9.29
CA MET A 35 10.66 21.37 9.64
C MET A 35 12.15 21.63 9.34
N CYS A 36 12.48 22.82 8.87
CA CYS A 36 13.85 23.32 8.69
C CYS A 36 13.96 24.69 9.36
N ASN A 37 14.80 24.81 10.40
CA ASN A 37 15.01 26.05 11.16
C ASN A 37 13.69 26.72 11.61
N GLY A 38 12.77 25.92 12.16
CA GLY A 38 11.46 26.39 12.63
C GLY A 38 10.45 26.70 11.52
N ARG A 39 10.78 26.51 10.24
CA ARG A 39 9.86 26.68 9.10
C ARG A 39 9.43 25.33 8.52
N PRO A 40 8.18 25.17 8.07
CA PRO A 40 7.76 23.97 7.36
C PRO A 40 8.60 23.67 6.13
N ALA A 41 9.06 22.42 5.99
CA ALA A 41 9.81 21.95 4.83
C ALA A 41 8.86 21.29 3.83
N ALA A 42 8.47 22.04 2.81
CA ALA A 42 7.55 21.61 1.78
C ALA A 42 8.25 20.87 0.63
N ARG A 43 7.50 20.00 -0.07
CA ARG A 43 7.94 19.26 -1.27
C ARG A 43 9.16 18.37 -1.05
N VAL A 44 9.38 17.92 0.19
CA VAL A 44 10.43 16.95 0.52
C VAL A 44 9.90 15.54 0.24
N LEU A 45 10.65 14.74 -0.51
CA LEU A 45 10.33 13.33 -0.75
C LEU A 45 10.68 12.52 0.50
N VAL A 46 9.69 11.81 1.03
CA VAL A 46 9.81 10.86 2.14
C VAL A 46 9.59 9.47 1.58
N LYS A 47 10.54 8.56 1.82
CA LYS A 47 10.43 7.14 1.50
C LYS A 47 10.40 6.34 2.79
N LEU A 48 9.54 5.35 2.83
CA LEU A 48 9.39 4.41 3.93
C LEU A 48 10.00 3.08 3.52
N TYR A 49 10.82 2.55 4.42
CA TYR A 49 11.46 1.25 4.29
C TYR A 49 11.18 0.45 5.56
N ASP A 50 11.03 -0.86 5.44
CA ASP A 50 11.05 -1.78 6.57
C ASP A 50 12.52 -1.93 7.01
N ASP A 51 12.79 -1.76 8.30
CA ASP A 51 14.15 -1.91 8.86
C ASP A 51 14.29 -3.36 9.33
N ASP A 52 14.62 -4.23 8.38
CA ASP A 52 14.89 -5.61 8.67
C ASP A 52 16.36 -5.79 9.08
N ARG A 53 16.58 -6.36 10.27
CA ARG A 53 17.94 -6.66 10.75
C ARG A 53 18.37 -8.03 10.27
N GLY A 54 19.23 -8.11 9.25
CA GLY A 54 19.83 -9.39 8.89
C GLY A 54 20.41 -9.52 7.49
N LEU A 55 20.08 -10.64 6.84
CA LEU A 55 20.42 -10.96 5.44
C LEU A 55 19.34 -10.48 4.46
N ASP A 56 18.21 -10.01 4.97
CA ASP A 56 17.18 -9.32 4.23
C ASP A 56 17.63 -7.88 3.93
N MET A 57 17.17 -7.37 2.79
CA MET A 57 17.40 -5.98 2.39
C MET A 57 16.16 -5.20 2.78
N ASP A 58 16.35 -3.97 3.28
CA ASP A 58 15.24 -3.06 3.60
C ASP A 58 14.20 -2.99 2.47
N ASP A 59 13.00 -3.47 2.74
CA ASP A 59 11.91 -3.52 1.77
C ASP A 59 11.24 -2.15 1.66
N PHE A 60 10.97 -1.69 0.44
CA PHE A 60 10.26 -0.43 0.21
C PHE A 60 8.78 -0.55 0.58
N MET A 61 8.29 0.34 1.46
CA MET A 61 6.90 0.31 1.95
C MET A 61 6.01 1.44 1.41
N GLY A 62 6.59 2.50 0.83
CA GLY A 62 5.83 3.60 0.25
C GLY A 62 6.57 4.94 0.22
N GLU A 63 6.01 5.91 -0.50
CA GLU A 63 6.54 7.27 -0.58
C GLU A 63 5.45 8.35 -0.46
N ALA A 64 5.85 9.53 0.00
CA ALA A 64 5.02 10.73 -0.01
C ALA A 64 5.88 11.98 -0.18
N LYS A 65 5.27 13.07 -0.63
CA LYS A 65 5.87 14.40 -0.57
C LYS A 65 5.20 15.22 0.52
N SER A 66 5.99 15.97 1.28
CA SER A 66 5.44 16.89 2.27
C SER A 66 4.66 18.05 1.62
N ASP A 67 3.55 18.43 2.25
CA ASP A 67 2.71 19.55 1.83
C ASP A 67 3.34 20.93 2.15
N SER A 68 2.60 22.01 1.89
CA SER A 68 3.07 23.38 2.19
C SER A 68 3.31 23.65 3.69
N GLN A 69 2.67 22.87 4.56
CA GLN A 69 2.83 22.91 6.01
C GLN A 69 3.84 21.86 6.50
N GLY A 70 4.55 21.18 5.58
CA GLY A 70 5.53 20.16 5.90
C GLY A 70 4.91 18.83 6.32
N ASN A 71 3.58 18.68 6.33
CA ASN A 71 2.94 17.43 6.71
C ASN A 71 3.16 16.38 5.62
N PHE A 72 3.43 15.14 6.03
CA PHE A 72 3.54 14.00 5.14
C PHE A 72 2.79 12.80 5.73
N GLU A 73 2.18 12.01 4.86
CA GLU A 73 1.54 10.74 5.19
C GLU A 73 1.73 9.81 3.97
N PRO A 74 2.76 8.93 3.97
CA PRO A 74 2.85 7.84 3.01
C PRO A 74 1.62 6.94 3.16
N CYS A 75 1.22 6.29 2.08
CA CYS A 75 -0.04 5.55 1.96
C CYS A 75 -1.30 6.43 1.86
N GLN A 76 -1.58 7.00 0.69
CA GLN A 76 -2.75 7.86 0.47
C GLN A 76 -4.06 7.07 0.59
N ARG A 77 -5.15 7.74 0.97
CA ARG A 77 -6.50 7.15 0.94
C ARG A 77 -6.89 6.86 -0.51
N LYS A 78 -7.43 5.67 -0.75
CA LYS A 78 -7.89 5.22 -2.07
C LYS A 78 -9.38 4.91 -2.00
N ILE A 79 -10.15 5.66 -2.78
CA ILE A 79 -11.57 5.40 -3.00
C ILE A 79 -11.78 4.97 -4.46
N SER A 80 -12.77 4.13 -4.68
CA SER A 80 -13.18 3.68 -6.01
C SER A 80 -14.53 4.27 -6.35
N ILE A 81 -14.64 4.95 -7.50
CA ILE A 81 -15.90 5.48 -8.01
C ILE A 81 -16.27 4.65 -9.23
N MET A 82 -17.40 3.95 -9.15
CA MET A 82 -17.93 3.17 -10.28
C MET A 82 -18.58 4.13 -11.28
N ILE A 83 -18.09 4.11 -12.52
CA ILE A 83 -18.65 4.91 -13.62
C ILE A 83 -19.61 4.02 -14.41
N PRO A 84 -20.88 4.42 -14.61
CA PRO A 84 -21.82 3.61 -15.38
C PRO A 84 -21.41 3.50 -16.86
N ASP A 85 -21.63 2.33 -17.46
CA ASP A 85 -21.22 2.02 -18.84
C ASP A 85 -21.73 3.02 -19.88
N GLY A 86 -22.91 3.62 -19.67
CA GLY A 86 -23.46 4.65 -20.55
C GLY A 86 -22.67 5.96 -20.63
N TYR A 87 -21.63 6.13 -19.80
CA TYR A 87 -20.66 7.24 -19.87
C TYR A 87 -19.31 6.83 -20.47
N ILE A 88 -19.09 5.54 -20.75
CA ILE A 88 -17.86 5.04 -21.35
C ILE A 88 -17.95 5.17 -22.87
N THR A 89 -16.93 5.75 -23.49
CA THR A 89 -16.83 5.91 -24.94
C THR A 89 -15.65 5.10 -25.46
N GLU A 90 -15.87 4.30 -26.50
CA GLU A 90 -14.78 3.68 -27.26
C GLU A 90 -14.05 4.76 -28.08
N GLY A 91 -12.84 5.13 -27.63
CA GLY A 91 -12.02 6.14 -28.29
C GLY A 91 -11.27 7.06 -27.31
N LYS A 92 -10.47 7.98 -27.86
CA LYS A 92 -9.64 8.91 -27.06
C LYS A 92 -10.41 10.10 -26.49
N THR A 93 -11.61 10.37 -26.98
CA THR A 93 -12.42 11.54 -26.60
C THR A 93 -13.77 11.11 -26.04
N PRO A 94 -14.19 11.58 -24.85
CA PRO A 94 -15.49 11.22 -24.27
C PRO A 94 -16.64 11.88 -25.04
N ARG A 95 -17.70 11.13 -25.33
CA ARG A 95 -18.96 11.70 -25.91
C ARG A 95 -19.85 12.35 -24.86
N LYS A 96 -19.74 11.92 -23.60
CA LYS A 96 -20.53 12.41 -22.47
C LYS A 96 -19.67 12.40 -21.21
N TRP A 97 -19.83 13.44 -20.39
CA TRP A 97 -19.13 13.56 -19.11
C TRP A 97 -19.98 13.00 -17.97
N TYR A 98 -19.36 12.18 -17.11
CA TYR A 98 -19.96 11.79 -15.83
C TYR A 98 -19.59 12.84 -14.77
N ASN A 99 -20.58 13.56 -14.26
CA ASN A 99 -20.37 14.53 -13.19
C ASN A 99 -20.45 13.81 -11.83
N ALA A 100 -19.31 13.57 -11.20
CA ALA A 100 -19.22 12.95 -9.88
C ALA A 100 -19.60 13.92 -8.73
N GLY A 101 -19.77 15.22 -9.01
CA GLY A 101 -20.07 16.25 -8.03
C GLY A 101 -18.89 16.58 -7.11
N THR A 102 -19.20 17.05 -5.90
CA THR A 102 -18.23 17.33 -4.83
C THR A 102 -18.32 16.23 -3.78
N ILE A 103 -17.20 15.58 -3.49
CA ILE A 103 -17.12 14.46 -2.57
C ILE A 103 -16.46 14.94 -1.27
N GLU A 104 -17.19 14.88 -0.16
CA GLU A 104 -16.67 15.21 1.17
C GLU A 104 -15.85 14.02 1.71
N LEU A 105 -14.54 14.22 1.89
CA LEU A 105 -13.59 13.19 2.34
C LEU A 105 -13.35 13.23 3.86
N ALA A 106 -14.03 14.10 4.61
CA ALA A 106 -13.99 14.11 6.07
C ALA A 106 -14.46 12.78 6.68
N GLY A 107 -15.42 12.10 6.05
CA GLY A 107 -15.87 10.74 6.41
C GLY A 107 -15.04 9.64 5.74
N LYS A 108 -15.11 8.42 6.29
CA LYS A 108 -14.54 7.21 5.66
C LYS A 108 -15.59 6.54 4.75
N PHE A 109 -15.21 6.21 3.52
CA PHE A 109 -16.09 5.57 2.55
C PHE A 109 -16.11 4.04 2.74
N ALA A 110 -17.24 3.40 2.44
CA ALA A 110 -17.31 1.95 2.39
C ALA A 110 -16.38 1.42 1.28
N GLY A 111 -15.56 0.41 1.59
CA GLY A 111 -14.56 -0.13 0.64
C GLY A 111 -13.33 0.76 0.44
N GLU A 112 -13.20 1.87 1.16
CA GLU A 112 -11.99 2.68 1.13
C GLU A 112 -10.77 1.91 1.65
N THR A 113 -9.70 1.93 0.86
CA THR A 113 -8.40 1.33 1.18
C THR A 113 -7.31 2.40 1.26
N ARG A 114 -6.06 1.99 1.48
CA ARG A 114 -4.89 2.86 1.38
C ARG A 114 -3.97 2.33 0.29
N ASP A 115 -3.38 3.22 -0.48
CA ASP A 115 -2.40 2.87 -1.50
C ASP A 115 -0.99 3.14 -0.96
N CYS A 116 -0.36 2.10 -0.43
CA CYS A 116 1.01 2.15 0.11
C CYS A 116 2.08 1.82 -0.93
N ILE A 117 1.70 1.14 -2.02
CA ILE A 117 2.65 0.54 -2.95
C ILE A 117 2.84 1.49 -4.13
N HIS A 118 4.07 1.93 -4.37
CA HIS A 118 4.48 2.63 -5.59
C HIS A 118 5.87 2.21 -6.04
#